data_AF-A0A819HYY5-F1
#
_entry.id   AF-A0A819HYY5-F1
#
_cell.length_a   1.000
_cell.length_b   1.000
_cell.length_c   1.000
_cell.angle_alpha   90.00
_cell.angle_beta   90.00
_cell.angle_gamma   90.00
#
_symmetry.space_group_name_H-M   'P 1'
#
loop_
_entity.id
_entity.type
_entity.pdbx_description
1 polymer ?
#
loop_
_entity_poly.entity_id
_entity_poly.type
_entity_poly.pdbx_seq_one_letter_code
_entity_poly.pdbx_strand_id
1 'polypeptide(L)'
;MNIVDETIYNLLNHLPKCSSSQSTNSKHYYRSIFASNVLQNFNKNKHSHRTMGLAVIPKPDPTHPLRRRQNYIELPKIIPFIRSHQMPPIPKVNQQDNKNHLEKSSKNFVEENINKIKNSLPICPRRYVVSDRKGNKFLIDGSGLQKDFIYKKNYGKIPHYLETRKIIHEQLHCNSEDNSMITLPPEERLSLINNLKDRYEDIFAEYQRLPLHLETISAIMKKTYLTNELVNIERDIDFLEKHQRLFIVNNYTDIKKE
;
A
#
# COMPACT_ATOMS: atom_id res chain seq x y z
N MET A 1 61.69 26.86 -13.25
CA MET A 1 62.57 25.68 -13.15
C MET A 1 61.88 24.68 -12.26
N ASN A 2 61.30 23.62 -12.83
CA ASN A 2 60.52 22.66 -12.06
C ASN A 2 61.48 21.64 -11.46
N ILE A 3 61.90 21.92 -10.23
CA ILE A 3 62.46 20.93 -9.31
C ILE A 3 61.24 20.13 -8.84
N VAL A 4 61.15 18.87 -9.25
CA VAL A 4 60.11 17.96 -8.77
C VAL A 4 60.66 17.35 -7.49
N ASP A 5 60.14 17.79 -6.34
CA ASP A 5 60.49 17.21 -5.06
C ASP A 5 59.93 15.77 -5.00
N GLU A 6 60.82 14.79 -5.03
CA GLU A 6 60.49 13.39 -4.80
C GLU A 6 60.16 13.19 -3.31
N THR A 7 58.87 13.22 -2.96
CA THR A 7 58.40 12.87 -1.61
C THR A 7 58.03 11.39 -1.55
N ILE A 8 58.23 10.74 -0.40
CA ILE A 8 57.97 9.30 -0.18
C ILE A 8 56.51 8.92 -0.55
N TYR A 9 55.59 9.88 -0.51
CA TYR A 9 54.19 9.72 -0.88
C TYR A 9 53.96 9.50 -2.40
N ASN A 10 54.94 9.82 -3.26
CA ASN A 10 54.85 9.57 -4.71
C ASN A 10 55.09 8.10 -5.11
N LEU A 11 55.50 7.24 -4.17
CA LEU A 11 55.69 5.80 -4.39
C LEU A 11 54.37 5.01 -4.43
N LEU A 12 53.24 5.59 -4.01
CA LEU A 12 51.92 4.96 -4.11
C LEU A 12 51.31 4.99 -5.52
N ASN A 13 52.05 5.49 -6.53
CA ASN A 13 51.58 5.54 -7.92
C ASN A 13 51.56 4.18 -8.65
N HIS A 14 51.99 3.09 -8.01
CA HIS A 14 51.92 1.73 -8.55
C HIS A 14 50.72 0.90 -8.06
N LEU A 15 49.91 1.43 -7.14
CA LEU A 15 48.58 0.86 -6.94
C LEU A 15 47.75 1.21 -8.17
N PRO A 16 46.96 0.27 -8.73
CA PRO A 16 46.03 0.63 -9.79
C PRO A 16 45.20 1.78 -9.25
N LYS A 17 45.37 2.98 -9.83
CA LYS A 17 44.40 4.06 -9.64
C LYS A 17 43.08 3.36 -9.89
N CYS A 18 42.22 3.27 -8.87
CA CYS A 18 40.85 2.85 -9.10
C CYS A 18 40.37 3.78 -10.19
N SER A 19 40.33 3.28 -11.43
CA SER A 19 39.62 3.92 -12.50
C SER A 19 38.23 3.96 -11.93
N SER A 20 37.83 5.15 -11.48
CA SER A 20 36.47 5.45 -11.11
C SER A 20 35.67 4.84 -12.24
N SER A 21 35.03 3.70 -11.96
CA SER A 21 34.25 2.98 -12.96
C SER A 21 33.31 4.02 -13.50
N GLN A 22 33.54 4.48 -14.73
CA GLN A 22 32.62 5.35 -15.43
C GLN A 22 31.31 4.60 -15.34
N SER A 23 30.38 5.13 -14.55
CA SER A 23 29.16 4.45 -14.15
C SER A 23 28.41 4.06 -15.42
N THR A 24 28.59 2.81 -15.84
CA THR A 24 27.89 2.24 -16.97
C THR A 24 26.49 1.90 -16.45
N ASN A 25 25.50 2.58 -17.04
CA ASN A 25 24.07 2.34 -16.88
C ASN A 25 23.51 2.71 -15.50
N SER A 26 23.34 4.02 -15.26
CA SER A 26 22.36 4.52 -14.27
C SER A 26 20.98 3.97 -14.63
N LYS A 27 20.56 2.89 -13.96
CA LYS A 27 19.20 2.35 -14.03
C LYS A 27 18.23 3.52 -13.78
N HIS A 28 17.41 3.87 -14.77
CA HIS A 28 16.33 4.83 -14.56
C HIS A 28 15.31 4.21 -13.62
N TYR A 29 15.42 4.52 -12.34
CA TYR A 29 14.37 4.21 -11.37
C TYR A 29 13.13 5.02 -11.70
N TYR A 30 11.96 4.41 -11.53
CA TYR A 30 10.69 5.11 -11.65
C TYR A 30 10.67 6.33 -10.71
N ARG A 31 10.40 7.51 -11.26
CA ARG A 31 10.16 8.74 -10.51
C ARG A 31 8.70 9.13 -10.69
N SER A 32 8.02 9.39 -9.57
CA SER A 32 6.62 9.81 -9.59
C SER A 32 6.43 11.07 -10.46
N ILE A 33 5.41 11.05 -11.31
CA ILE A 33 4.99 12.18 -12.15
C ILE A 33 4.62 13.40 -11.28
N PHE A 34 4.23 13.16 -10.03
CA PHE A 34 3.84 14.20 -9.07
C PHE A 34 5.02 14.77 -8.28
N ALA A 35 6.24 14.26 -8.44
CA ALA A 35 7.39 14.68 -7.62
C ALA A 35 7.69 16.18 -7.73
N SER A 36 7.55 16.76 -8.94
CA SER A 36 7.70 18.19 -9.17
C SER A 36 6.62 19.01 -8.46
N ASN A 37 5.36 18.59 -8.58
CA ASN A 37 4.22 19.25 -7.93
C ASN A 37 4.32 19.20 -6.40
N VAL A 38 4.73 18.06 -5.83
CA VAL A 38 4.94 17.92 -4.38
C VAL A 38 6.03 18.88 -3.89
N LEU A 39 7.16 18.97 -4.60
CA LEU A 39 8.25 19.90 -4.26
C LEU A 39 7.80 21.36 -4.36
N GLN A 40 7.09 21.72 -5.43
CA GLN A 40 6.55 23.08 -5.60
C GLN A 40 5.55 23.43 -4.50
N ASN A 41 4.60 22.55 -4.19
CA ASN A 41 3.61 22.76 -3.13
C ASN A 41 4.27 22.88 -1.75
N PHE A 42 5.27 22.05 -1.46
CA PHE A 42 6.01 22.08 -0.21
C PHE A 42 6.80 23.40 -0.04
N ASN A 43 7.33 23.95 -1.12
CA ASN A 43 8.10 25.19 -1.09
C ASN A 43 7.25 26.46 -1.22
N LYS A 44 6.03 26.38 -1.75
CA LYS A 44 5.14 27.53 -2.01
C LYS A 44 4.85 28.39 -0.77
N ASN A 45 4.80 27.77 0.42
CA ASN A 45 4.46 28.45 1.68
C ASN A 45 5.69 28.73 2.56
N LYS A 46 6.90 28.55 2.03
CA LYS A 46 8.14 28.85 2.74
C LYS A 46 8.56 30.29 2.43
N HIS A 47 8.89 31.04 3.48
CA HIS A 47 9.49 32.36 3.37
C HIS A 47 10.90 32.31 3.94
N SER A 48 11.84 33.03 3.32
CA SER A 48 13.27 32.92 3.64
C SER A 48 13.63 33.35 5.07
N HIS A 49 12.81 34.16 5.72
CA HIS A 49 13.09 34.74 7.04
C HIS A 49 11.85 34.72 7.99
N ARG A 50 10.97 33.72 7.86
CA ARG A 50 9.74 33.61 8.69
C ARG A 50 10.01 33.39 10.18
N THR A 51 11.00 32.56 10.52
CA THR A 51 11.20 32.07 11.90
C THR A 51 11.92 33.08 12.79
N MET A 52 12.99 33.71 12.29
CA MET A 52 13.86 34.60 13.07
C MET A 52 14.00 36.01 12.48
N GLY A 53 13.33 36.32 11.35
CA GLY A 53 13.50 37.59 10.65
C GLY A 53 14.87 37.73 9.97
N LEU A 54 15.16 38.94 9.47
CA LEU A 54 16.47 39.29 8.93
C LEU A 54 17.37 39.76 10.08
N ALA A 55 18.63 39.31 10.10
CA ALA A 55 19.61 39.72 11.13
C ALA A 55 19.86 41.24 11.12
N VAL A 56 19.80 41.86 9.94
CA VAL A 56 19.83 43.30 9.73
C VAL A 56 18.68 43.67 8.81
N ILE A 57 17.76 44.52 9.28
CA ILE A 57 16.62 44.97 8.49
C ILE A 57 17.12 46.03 7.49
N PRO A 58 16.95 45.84 6.17
CA PRO A 58 17.34 46.85 5.20
C PRO A 58 16.47 48.09 5.40
N LYS A 59 17.13 49.25 5.56
CA LYS A 59 16.44 50.54 5.64
C LYS A 59 15.95 50.94 4.24
N PRO A 60 14.77 51.56 4.10
CA PRO A 60 14.30 52.06 2.82
C PRO A 60 15.28 53.12 2.29
N ASP A 61 15.56 53.06 0.99
CA ASP A 61 16.45 53.99 0.32
C ASP A 61 15.82 55.40 0.32
N PRO A 62 16.50 56.43 0.89
CA PRO A 62 15.96 57.79 0.97
C PRO A 62 15.74 58.44 -0.40
N THR A 63 16.35 57.92 -1.47
CA THR A 63 16.13 58.41 -2.84
C THR A 63 14.78 57.96 -3.42
N HIS A 64 14.13 56.94 -2.84
CA HIS A 64 12.87 56.37 -3.30
C HIS A 64 11.78 56.44 -2.22
N PRO A 65 11.24 57.65 -1.91
CA PRO A 65 10.20 57.81 -0.91
C PRO A 65 8.89 57.12 -1.33
N LEU A 66 8.10 56.70 -0.33
CA LEU A 66 6.80 56.06 -0.56
C LEU A 66 5.87 57.00 -1.33
N ARG A 67 5.34 56.53 -2.47
CA ARG A 67 4.39 57.30 -3.28
C ARG A 67 2.95 56.99 -2.91
N ARG A 68 2.06 57.98 -3.04
CA ARG A 68 0.61 57.77 -2.90
C ARG A 68 0.16 56.69 -3.88
N ARG A 69 -0.49 55.63 -3.37
CA ARG A 69 -0.92 54.42 -4.10
C ARG A 69 0.19 53.48 -4.60
N GLN A 70 1.42 53.56 -4.09
CA GLN A 70 2.48 52.61 -4.50
C GLN A 70 2.14 51.13 -4.24
N ASN A 71 1.43 50.85 -3.14
CA ASN A 71 1.00 49.49 -2.76
C ASN A 71 -0.49 49.24 -3.10
N TYR A 72 -1.05 50.01 -4.03
CA TYR A 72 -2.44 49.84 -4.44
C TYR A 72 -2.56 48.60 -5.32
N ILE A 73 -3.48 47.69 -4.98
CA ILE A 73 -3.79 46.52 -5.78
C ILE A 73 -4.77 46.96 -6.88
N GLU A 74 -4.33 46.94 -8.13
CA GLU A 74 -5.22 47.19 -9.27
C GLU A 74 -6.17 46.01 -9.46
N LEU A 75 -7.47 46.26 -9.27
CA LEU A 75 -8.51 45.28 -9.54
C LEU A 75 -8.62 45.09 -11.06
N PRO A 76 -8.60 43.85 -11.57
CA PRO A 76 -8.87 43.62 -12.98
C PRO A 76 -10.28 44.07 -13.35
N LYS A 77 -10.49 44.46 -14.61
CA LYS A 77 -11.82 44.82 -15.11
C LYS A 77 -12.75 43.61 -14.98
N ILE A 78 -13.91 43.81 -14.35
CA ILE A 78 -14.90 42.77 -14.13
C ILE A 78 -15.51 42.40 -15.49
N ILE A 79 -15.25 41.18 -15.95
CA ILE A 79 -15.97 40.58 -17.09
C ILE A 79 -17.19 39.88 -16.49
N PRO A 80 -18.42 40.12 -16.99
CA PRO A 80 -19.60 39.46 -16.48
C PRO A 80 -19.48 37.95 -16.69
N PHE A 81 -19.38 37.20 -15.58
CA PHE A 81 -19.37 35.74 -15.60
C PHE A 81 -20.78 35.24 -15.90
N ILE A 82 -20.98 34.68 -17.09
CA ILE A 82 -22.24 34.04 -17.47
C ILE A 82 -22.24 32.63 -16.86
N ARG A 83 -23.11 32.40 -15.87
CA ARG A 83 -23.33 31.05 -15.33
C ARG A 83 -24.01 30.20 -16.40
N SER A 84 -23.41 29.06 -16.77
CA SER A 84 -23.95 28.11 -17.77
C SER A 84 -25.27 27.45 -17.35
N HIS A 85 -25.56 27.42 -16.05
CA HIS A 85 -26.78 26.83 -15.50
C HIS A 85 -27.51 27.89 -14.67
N GLN A 86 -28.51 28.52 -15.27
CA GLN A 86 -29.47 29.34 -14.53
C GLN A 86 -30.56 28.41 -14.00
N MET A 87 -30.85 28.51 -12.70
CA MET A 87 -32.05 27.88 -12.15
C MET A 87 -33.27 28.42 -12.91
N PRO A 88 -34.31 27.59 -13.13
CA PRO A 88 -35.52 28.08 -13.78
C PRO A 88 -36.09 29.27 -12.99
N PRO A 89 -36.65 30.28 -13.68
CA PRO A 89 -37.25 31.41 -13.00
C PRO A 89 -38.41 30.94 -12.11
N ILE A 90 -38.55 31.57 -10.94
CA ILE A 90 -39.64 31.29 -10.02
C ILE A 90 -40.97 31.49 -10.76
N PRO A 91 -41.92 30.55 -10.66
CA PRO A 91 -43.23 30.72 -11.29
C PRO A 91 -43.90 32.01 -10.80
N LYS A 92 -44.51 32.74 -11.72
CA LYS A 92 -45.23 33.99 -11.40
C LYS A 92 -46.44 33.64 -10.52
N VAL A 93 -46.65 34.40 -9.45
CA VAL A 93 -47.81 34.26 -8.58
C VAL A 93 -49.07 34.58 -9.39
N ASN A 94 -49.92 33.57 -9.66
CA ASN A 94 -51.24 33.82 -10.22
C ASN A 94 -52.10 34.46 -9.12
N GLN A 95 -52.66 35.64 -9.37
CA GLN A 95 -53.57 36.31 -8.42
C GLN A 95 -54.85 35.48 -8.14
N GLN A 96 -55.12 34.45 -8.95
CA GLN A 96 -56.16 33.45 -8.72
C GLN A 96 -55.80 32.46 -7.60
N ASP A 97 -54.50 32.22 -7.34
CA ASP A 97 -54.03 31.35 -6.24
C ASP A 97 -54.16 32.05 -4.87
N ASN A 98 -54.31 33.38 -4.85
CA ASN A 98 -54.68 34.11 -3.63
C ASN A 98 -56.15 33.89 -3.24
N LYS A 99 -56.93 33.21 -4.10
CA LYS A 99 -58.24 32.65 -3.78
C LYS A 99 -58.19 31.12 -3.62
N ASN A 100 -57.01 30.55 -3.36
CA ASN A 100 -56.94 29.25 -2.71
C ASN A 100 -57.59 29.43 -1.35
N HIS A 101 -58.89 29.17 -1.32
CA HIS A 101 -59.63 28.88 -0.13
C HIS A 101 -58.70 28.08 0.77
N LEU A 102 -58.34 28.64 1.94
CA LEU A 102 -58.06 27.76 3.07
C LEU A 102 -59.33 26.94 3.18
N GLU A 103 -59.33 25.75 2.58
CA GLU A 103 -60.36 24.76 2.80
C GLU A 103 -60.36 24.60 4.32
N LYS A 104 -61.34 25.22 4.97
CA LYS A 104 -61.47 25.16 6.42
C LYS A 104 -61.67 23.69 6.69
N SER A 105 -60.65 23.05 7.24
CA SER A 105 -60.73 21.63 7.54
C SER A 105 -61.95 21.43 8.43
N SER A 106 -62.88 20.58 8.00
CA SER A 106 -64.05 20.20 8.79
C SER A 106 -63.68 19.34 10.01
N LYS A 107 -62.38 19.11 10.23
CA LYS A 107 -61.85 18.31 11.33
C LYS A 107 -62.08 19.02 12.66
N ASN A 108 -62.72 18.31 13.57
CA ASN A 108 -62.84 18.73 14.95
C ASN A 108 -61.53 18.43 15.69
N PHE A 109 -60.64 19.43 15.76
CA PHE A 109 -59.34 19.28 16.42
C PHE A 109 -59.47 18.94 17.92
N VAL A 110 -60.54 19.34 18.59
CA VAL A 110 -60.78 19.01 20.01
C VAL A 110 -61.01 17.51 20.16
N GLU A 111 -61.90 16.95 19.35
CA GLU A 111 -62.22 15.52 19.37
C GLU A 111 -61.03 14.67 18.91
N GLU A 112 -60.32 15.10 17.86
CA GLU A 112 -59.09 14.44 17.43
C GLU A 112 -58.03 14.44 18.54
N ASN A 113 -57.85 15.56 19.26
CA ASN A 113 -56.85 15.65 20.32
C ASN A 113 -57.23 14.76 21.51
N ILE A 114 -58.51 14.71 21.88
CA ILE A 114 -59.02 13.81 22.91
C ILE A 114 -58.77 12.35 22.51
N ASN A 115 -59.10 11.98 21.26
CA ASN A 115 -58.88 10.63 20.76
C ASN A 115 -57.39 10.28 20.65
N LYS A 116 -56.55 11.23 20.21
CA LYS A 116 -55.08 11.05 20.19
C LYS A 116 -54.53 10.80 21.59
N ILE A 117 -54.96 11.55 22.60
CA ILE A 117 -54.50 11.36 23.98
C ILE A 117 -55.00 10.02 24.54
N LYS A 118 -56.30 9.71 24.35
CA LYS A 118 -56.90 8.43 24.79
C LYS A 118 -56.21 7.21 24.15
N ASN A 119 -55.84 7.33 22.88
CA ASN A 119 -55.22 6.24 22.11
C ASN A 119 -53.69 6.26 22.20
N SER A 120 -53.08 7.31 22.75
CA SER A 120 -51.63 7.39 22.89
C SER A 120 -51.16 6.48 24.03
N LEU A 121 -50.11 5.72 23.75
CA LEU A 121 -49.42 4.97 24.79
C LEU A 121 -48.62 5.92 25.67
N PRO A 122 -48.56 5.68 26.99
CA PRO A 122 -47.71 6.47 27.87
C PRO A 122 -46.24 6.36 27.43
N ILE A 123 -45.51 7.47 27.50
CA ILE A 123 -44.08 7.48 27.21
C ILE A 123 -43.39 6.58 28.23
N CYS A 124 -42.79 5.48 27.77
CA CYS A 124 -41.96 4.65 28.63
C CYS A 124 -40.70 5.43 29.01
N PRO A 125 -40.48 5.72 30.31
CA PRO A 125 -39.31 6.49 30.72
C PRO A 125 -38.04 5.66 30.48
N ARG A 126 -37.02 6.31 29.92
CA ARG A 126 -35.68 5.73 29.82
C ARG A 126 -35.08 5.57 31.21
N ARG A 127 -34.30 4.52 31.40
CA ARG A 127 -33.65 4.24 32.69
C ARG A 127 -32.34 5.03 32.80
N TYR A 128 -32.21 5.82 33.87
CA TYR A 128 -31.02 6.62 34.14
C TYR A 128 -30.47 6.28 35.52
N VAL A 129 -29.14 6.35 35.66
CA VAL A 129 -28.46 6.34 36.96
C VAL A 129 -27.92 7.73 37.24
N VAL A 130 -28.06 8.17 38.48
CA VAL A 130 -27.47 9.43 38.96
C VAL A 130 -26.07 9.11 39.48
N SER A 131 -25.04 9.64 38.84
CA SER A 131 -23.64 9.45 39.24
C SER A 131 -23.29 10.30 40.47
N ASP A 132 -23.74 11.56 40.47
CA ASP A 132 -23.22 12.56 41.41
C ASP A 132 -24.33 13.18 42.25
N ARG A 133 -23.97 13.69 43.44
CA ARG A 133 -24.87 14.47 44.31
C ARG A 133 -25.44 15.73 43.64
N LYS A 134 -24.76 16.22 42.58
CA LYS A 134 -25.22 17.33 41.73
C LYS A 134 -26.35 16.96 40.76
N GLY A 135 -26.70 15.68 40.67
CA GLY A 135 -27.78 15.21 39.80
C GLY A 135 -27.35 14.88 38.37
N ASN A 136 -26.05 14.66 38.12
CA ASN A 136 -25.56 14.21 36.81
C ASN A 136 -26.12 12.81 36.51
N LYS A 137 -26.82 12.68 35.37
CA LYS A 137 -27.50 11.45 34.95
C LYS A 137 -26.86 10.88 33.69
N PHE A 138 -26.70 9.57 33.65
CA PHE A 138 -26.33 8.86 32.43
C PHE A 138 -27.28 7.68 32.18
N LEU A 139 -27.43 7.31 30.91
CA LEU A 139 -28.35 6.25 30.47
C LEU A 139 -27.81 4.88 30.89
N ILE A 140 -28.67 4.02 31.46
CA ILE A 140 -28.27 2.66 31.85
C ILE A 140 -28.03 1.78 30.62
N ASP A 141 -28.88 1.93 29.61
CA ASP A 141 -28.84 1.13 28.39
C ASP A 141 -27.50 1.35 27.65
N GLY A 142 -26.71 0.28 27.47
CA GLY A 142 -25.40 0.36 26.81
C GLY A 142 -24.25 0.87 27.67
N SER A 143 -24.47 1.21 28.95
CA SER A 143 -23.41 1.64 29.88
C SER A 143 -22.52 0.51 30.40
N GLY A 144 -22.90 -0.75 30.13
CA GLY A 144 -22.22 -1.94 30.68
C GLY A 144 -22.55 -2.24 32.15
N LEU A 145 -23.29 -1.37 32.84
CA LEU A 145 -23.79 -1.60 34.20
C LEU A 145 -24.93 -2.63 34.26
N GLN A 146 -25.63 -2.84 33.14
CA GLN A 146 -26.65 -3.87 32.99
C GLN A 146 -26.11 -5.05 32.18
N LYS A 147 -26.52 -6.26 32.57
CA LYS A 147 -26.18 -7.52 31.89
C LYS A 147 -26.99 -7.71 30.59
N ASP A 148 -26.78 -6.83 29.62
CA ASP A 148 -27.56 -6.81 28.37
C ASP A 148 -27.30 -8.04 27.48
N PHE A 149 -26.07 -8.56 27.52
CA PHE A 149 -25.64 -9.62 26.63
C PHE A 149 -26.01 -11.04 27.10
N ILE A 150 -26.28 -11.22 28.40
CA ILE A 150 -26.61 -12.53 28.98
C ILE A 150 -28.01 -12.99 28.55
N TYR A 151 -28.95 -12.05 28.44
CA TYR A 151 -30.32 -12.35 28.03
C TYR A 151 -30.53 -12.32 26.51
N LYS A 152 -29.44 -12.27 25.71
CA LYS A 152 -29.56 -12.36 24.26
C LYS A 152 -30.10 -13.74 23.86
N LYS A 153 -31.03 -13.77 22.91
CA LYS A 153 -31.64 -15.01 22.37
C LYS A 153 -30.61 -16.02 21.84
N ASN A 154 -29.44 -15.53 21.44
CA ASN A 154 -28.35 -16.31 20.85
C ASN A 154 -27.18 -16.48 21.82
N TYR A 155 -27.34 -16.12 23.10
CA TYR A 155 -26.31 -16.33 24.10
C TYR A 155 -26.05 -17.84 24.27
N GLY A 156 -24.78 -18.24 24.23
CA GLY A 156 -24.39 -19.65 24.29
C GLY A 156 -24.71 -20.49 23.04
N LYS A 157 -25.25 -19.90 21.97
CA LYS A 157 -25.49 -20.59 20.70
C LYS A 157 -24.36 -20.31 19.70
N ILE A 158 -23.99 -21.32 18.92
CA ILE A 158 -23.03 -21.16 17.82
C ILE A 158 -23.68 -20.28 16.74
N PRO A 159 -23.02 -19.18 16.32
CA PRO A 159 -23.50 -18.39 15.21
C PRO A 159 -23.52 -19.18 13.89
N HIS A 160 -24.58 -19.01 13.12
CA HIS A 160 -24.80 -19.74 11.85
C HIS A 160 -23.62 -19.63 10.86
N TYR A 161 -22.94 -18.47 10.81
CA TYR A 161 -21.81 -18.28 9.91
C TYR A 161 -20.60 -19.18 10.23
N LEU A 162 -20.48 -19.68 11.47
CA LEU A 162 -19.41 -20.62 11.82
C LEU A 162 -19.72 -22.03 11.28
N GLU A 163 -21.00 -22.41 11.24
CA GLU A 163 -21.44 -23.68 10.64
C GLU A 163 -21.17 -23.68 9.14
N THR A 164 -21.55 -22.60 8.45
CA THR A 164 -21.29 -22.47 7.00
C THR A 164 -19.80 -22.46 6.69
N ARG A 165 -18.99 -21.79 7.52
CA ARG A 165 -17.54 -21.77 7.39
C ARG A 165 -16.93 -23.17 7.54
N LYS A 166 -17.44 -23.99 8.45
CA LYS A 166 -16.98 -25.37 8.64
C LYS A 166 -17.22 -26.21 7.37
N ILE A 167 -18.41 -26.12 6.80
CA ILE A 167 -18.78 -26.82 5.56
C ILE A 167 -17.88 -26.40 4.39
N ILE A 168 -17.66 -25.09 4.22
CA ILE A 168 -16.79 -24.57 3.16
C ILE A 168 -15.36 -25.09 3.33
N HIS A 169 -14.85 -25.12 4.56
CA HIS A 169 -13.52 -25.62 4.84
C HIS A 169 -13.38 -27.11 4.52
N GLU A 170 -14.37 -27.93 4.90
CA GLU A 170 -14.42 -29.36 4.55
C GLU A 170 -14.45 -29.57 3.02
N GLN A 171 -15.26 -28.80 2.30
CA GLN A 171 -15.33 -28.85 0.82
C GLN A 171 -14.00 -28.47 0.15
N LEU A 172 -13.33 -27.43 0.65
CA LEU A 172 -12.02 -27.03 0.14
C LEU A 172 -10.95 -28.09 0.37
N HIS A 173 -10.97 -28.76 1.53
CA HIS A 173 -10.06 -29.86 1.82
C HIS A 173 -10.27 -31.04 0.86
N CYS A 174 -11.52 -31.45 0.58
CA CYS A 174 -11.77 -32.51 -0.39
C CYS A 174 -11.33 -32.12 -1.81
N ASN A 175 -11.61 -30.88 -2.25
CA ASN A 175 -11.25 -30.43 -3.60
C ASN A 175 -9.73 -30.21 -3.81
N SER A 176 -8.94 -30.12 -2.74
CA SER A 176 -7.48 -29.96 -2.84
C SER A 176 -6.73 -31.29 -2.93
N GLU A 177 -7.37 -32.41 -2.58
CA GLU A 177 -6.82 -33.75 -2.85
C GLU A 177 -6.96 -34.15 -4.33
N ASP A 178 -7.90 -33.55 -5.06
CA ASP A 178 -8.19 -33.85 -6.48
C ASP A 178 -7.37 -33.02 -7.49
N ASN A 179 -6.68 -31.96 -7.05
CA ASN A 179 -5.64 -31.32 -7.87
C ASN A 179 -4.38 -32.17 -7.81
N SER A 180 -4.44 -33.32 -8.49
CA SER A 180 -3.42 -34.38 -8.45
C SER A 180 -2.02 -33.82 -8.68
N MET A 181 -1.27 -33.61 -7.60
CA MET A 181 0.18 -33.49 -7.67
C MET A 181 0.70 -34.82 -8.21
N ILE A 182 1.17 -34.81 -9.45
CA ILE A 182 1.75 -36.00 -10.07
C ILE A 182 2.99 -36.34 -9.26
N THR A 183 3.00 -37.53 -8.67
CA THR A 183 4.18 -38.03 -7.96
C THR A 183 5.15 -38.60 -8.97
N LEU A 184 6.44 -38.23 -8.87
CA LEU A 184 7.47 -38.84 -9.69
C LEU A 184 7.58 -40.33 -9.30
N PRO A 185 7.39 -41.27 -10.23
CA PRO A 185 7.52 -42.69 -9.92
C PRO A 185 8.96 -43.02 -9.48
N PRO A 186 9.13 -44.04 -8.62
CA PRO A 186 10.42 -44.34 -8.01
C PRO A 186 11.46 -44.80 -9.04
N GLU A 187 11.03 -45.45 -10.13
CA GLU A 187 11.92 -45.92 -11.20
C GLU A 187 12.54 -44.76 -11.97
N GLU A 188 11.73 -43.76 -12.35
CA GLU A 188 12.21 -42.55 -13.02
C GLU A 188 13.16 -41.75 -12.12
N ARG A 189 12.87 -41.69 -10.80
CA ARG A 189 13.76 -41.05 -9.82
C ARG A 189 15.12 -41.74 -9.76
N LEU A 190 15.16 -43.06 -9.71
CA LEU A 190 16.42 -43.82 -9.67
C LEU A 190 17.22 -43.64 -10.97
N SER A 191 16.53 -43.66 -12.12
CA SER A 191 17.15 -43.36 -13.42
C SER A 191 17.77 -41.97 -13.43
N LEU A 192 17.07 -40.95 -12.91
CA LEU A 192 17.58 -39.59 -12.81
C LEU A 192 18.83 -39.49 -11.92
N ILE A 193 18.83 -40.15 -10.76
CA ILE A 193 19.99 -40.19 -9.87
C ILE A 193 21.20 -40.82 -10.56
N ASN A 194 21.01 -41.94 -11.27
CA ASN A 194 22.10 -42.60 -11.98
C ASN A 194 22.66 -41.69 -13.09
N ASN A 195 21.80 -41.04 -13.87
CA ASN A 195 22.23 -40.10 -14.91
C ASN A 195 23.02 -38.90 -14.33
N LEU A 196 22.64 -38.40 -13.14
CA LEU A 196 23.37 -37.35 -12.45
C LEU A 196 24.74 -37.84 -11.94
N LYS A 197 24.82 -39.08 -11.45
CA LYS A 197 26.09 -39.69 -11.03
C LYS A 197 27.04 -39.91 -12.20
N ASP A 198 26.54 -40.38 -13.33
CA ASP A 198 27.36 -40.54 -14.55
C ASP A 198 27.92 -39.18 -15.02
N ARG A 199 27.07 -38.15 -15.06
CA ARG A 199 27.50 -36.78 -15.38
C ARG A 199 28.51 -36.22 -14.37
N TYR A 200 28.36 -36.55 -13.09
CA TYR A 200 29.32 -36.16 -12.07
C TYR A 200 30.71 -36.74 -12.36
N GLU A 201 30.80 -38.03 -12.68
CA GLU A 201 32.05 -38.70 -13.02
C GLU A 201 32.71 -38.07 -14.25
N ASP A 202 31.93 -37.72 -15.28
CA ASP A 202 32.46 -37.05 -16.49
C ASP A 202 33.09 -35.68 -16.16
N ILE A 203 32.36 -34.84 -15.42
CA ILE A 203 32.84 -33.50 -15.02
C ILE A 203 34.02 -33.61 -14.05
N PHE A 204 33.99 -34.60 -13.16
CA PHE A 204 35.06 -34.85 -12.22
C PHE A 204 36.33 -35.33 -12.92
N ALA A 205 36.22 -36.18 -13.94
CA ALA A 205 37.35 -36.57 -14.80
C ALA A 205 37.93 -35.37 -15.54
N GLU A 206 37.10 -34.44 -16.05
CA GLU A 206 37.59 -33.19 -16.64
C GLU A 206 38.29 -32.29 -15.62
N TYR A 207 37.76 -32.20 -14.40
CA TYR A 207 38.37 -31.45 -13.30
C TYR A 207 39.73 -32.03 -12.91
N GLN A 208 39.86 -33.36 -12.83
CA GLN A 208 41.12 -34.03 -12.52
C GLN A 208 42.19 -33.85 -13.59
N ARG A 209 41.80 -33.67 -14.86
CA ARG A 209 42.71 -33.38 -15.98
C ARG A 209 43.29 -31.96 -15.92
N LEU A 210 42.80 -31.09 -15.04
CA LEU A 210 43.33 -29.73 -14.90
C LEU A 210 44.79 -29.75 -14.40
N PRO A 211 45.64 -28.84 -14.90
CA PRO A 211 47.00 -28.72 -14.42
C PRO A 211 47.02 -28.24 -12.96
N LEU A 212 48.00 -28.73 -12.21
CA LEU A 212 48.14 -28.48 -10.76
C LEU A 212 48.45 -27.00 -10.46
N HIS A 213 49.19 -26.34 -11.35
CA HIS A 213 49.44 -24.90 -11.32
C HIS A 213 48.62 -24.20 -12.41
N LEU A 214 47.82 -23.20 -12.03
CA LEU A 214 46.94 -22.45 -12.92
C LEU A 214 47.48 -21.03 -13.10
N GLU A 215 48.18 -20.80 -14.20
CA GLU A 215 48.80 -19.50 -14.50
C GLU A 215 47.86 -18.54 -15.25
N THR A 216 46.92 -19.09 -16.04
CA THR A 216 46.06 -18.30 -16.92
C THR A 216 44.67 -18.08 -16.32
N ILE A 217 44.11 -16.88 -16.54
CA ILE A 217 42.75 -16.53 -16.10
C ILE A 217 41.72 -17.50 -16.67
N SER A 218 41.87 -17.95 -17.93
CA SER A 218 40.96 -18.92 -18.54
C SER A 218 40.98 -20.28 -17.84
N ALA A 219 42.14 -20.76 -17.38
CA ALA A 219 42.25 -22.00 -16.64
C ALA A 219 41.63 -21.89 -15.23
N ILE A 220 41.79 -20.74 -14.58
CA ILE A 220 41.10 -20.43 -13.31
C ILE A 220 39.59 -20.41 -13.51
N MET A 221 39.09 -19.72 -14.55
CA MET A 221 37.65 -19.65 -14.85
C MET A 221 37.06 -21.03 -15.16
N LYS A 222 37.77 -21.85 -15.95
CA LYS A 222 37.38 -23.24 -16.23
C LYS A 222 37.30 -24.06 -14.95
N LYS A 223 38.30 -23.94 -14.06
CA LYS A 223 38.26 -24.59 -12.74
C LYS A 223 37.04 -24.16 -11.94
N THR A 224 36.78 -22.86 -11.83
CA THR A 224 35.63 -22.35 -11.07
C THR A 224 34.29 -22.82 -11.62
N TYR A 225 34.18 -22.92 -12.95
CA TYR A 225 32.98 -23.46 -13.59
C TYR A 225 32.77 -24.93 -13.24
N LEU A 226 33.81 -25.77 -13.41
CA LEU A 226 33.75 -27.20 -13.09
C LEU A 226 33.44 -27.43 -11.60
N THR A 227 34.02 -26.65 -10.68
CA THR A 227 33.70 -26.77 -9.24
C THR A 227 32.25 -26.41 -8.94
N ASN A 228 31.71 -25.37 -9.59
CA ASN A 228 30.33 -24.98 -9.36
C ASN A 228 29.34 -26.02 -9.91
N GLU A 229 29.60 -26.56 -11.10
CA GLU A 229 28.80 -27.66 -11.65
C GLU A 229 28.82 -28.90 -10.75
N LEU A 230 29.99 -29.30 -10.23
CA LEU A 230 30.08 -30.42 -9.29
C LEU A 230 29.22 -30.19 -8.04
N VAL A 231 29.33 -28.99 -7.42
CA VAL A 231 28.52 -28.63 -6.25
C VAL A 231 27.02 -28.56 -6.58
N ASN A 232 26.64 -28.18 -7.80
CA ASN A 232 25.24 -28.20 -8.21
C ASN A 232 24.71 -29.64 -8.28
N ILE A 233 25.45 -30.53 -8.96
CA ILE A 233 25.06 -31.92 -9.12
C ILE A 233 25.02 -32.65 -7.77
N GLU A 234 25.99 -32.40 -6.89
CA GLU A 234 25.99 -32.97 -5.53
C GLU A 234 24.73 -32.56 -4.74
N ARG A 235 24.33 -31.29 -4.82
CA ARG A 235 23.09 -30.80 -4.18
C ARG A 235 21.84 -31.45 -4.77
N ASP A 236 21.81 -31.61 -6.09
CA ASP A 236 20.67 -32.22 -6.78
C ASP A 236 20.55 -33.72 -6.44
N ILE A 237 21.66 -34.46 -6.39
CA ILE A 237 21.70 -35.86 -5.96
C ILE A 237 21.24 -35.98 -4.50
N ASP A 238 21.79 -35.16 -3.60
CA ASP A 238 21.42 -35.16 -2.17
C ASP A 238 19.93 -34.87 -1.96
N PHE A 239 19.38 -33.92 -2.72
CA PHE A 239 17.94 -33.62 -2.71
C PHE A 239 17.09 -34.82 -3.14
N LEU A 240 17.45 -35.50 -4.24
CA LEU A 240 16.72 -36.65 -4.76
C LEU A 240 16.87 -37.92 -3.89
N GLU A 241 17.99 -38.08 -3.19
CA GLU A 241 18.22 -39.19 -2.26
C GLU A 241 17.48 -39.00 -0.93
N LYS A 242 17.46 -37.78 -0.38
CA LYS A 242 16.73 -37.45 0.86
C LYS A 242 15.22 -37.57 0.72
N HIS A 243 14.67 -37.24 -0.44
CA HIS A 243 13.22 -37.18 -0.66
C HIS A 243 12.72 -38.34 -1.53
N GLN A 244 12.13 -39.36 -0.90
CA GLN A 244 11.58 -40.53 -1.60
C GLN A 244 10.32 -40.22 -2.43
N ARG A 245 9.50 -39.26 -1.97
CA ARG A 245 8.26 -38.83 -2.64
C ARG A 245 8.44 -37.39 -3.14
N LEU A 246 8.51 -37.24 -4.45
CA LEU A 246 8.63 -35.95 -5.11
C LEU A 246 7.33 -35.67 -5.85
N PHE A 247 6.83 -34.44 -5.70
CA PHE A 247 5.62 -33.97 -6.35
C PHE A 247 6.01 -33.02 -7.47
N ILE A 248 5.58 -33.35 -8.69
CA ILE A 248 5.77 -32.52 -9.87
C ILE A 248 4.52 -31.67 -10.03
N VAL A 249 4.70 -30.35 -9.97
CA VAL A 249 3.66 -29.41 -10.35
C VAL A 249 3.81 -29.17 -11.85
N ASN A 250 2.87 -29.69 -12.63
CA ASN A 250 2.81 -29.45 -14.08
C ASN A 250 2.48 -27.97 -14.35
N ASN A 251 3.50 -27.11 -14.31
CA ASN A 251 3.40 -25.71 -14.74
C ASN A 251 3.85 -25.50 -16.20
N TYR A 252 4.08 -26.58 -16.96
CA TYR A 252 4.69 -26.53 -18.29
C TYR A 252 3.86 -27.28 -19.34
N THR A 253 2.68 -26.77 -19.68
CA THR A 253 1.99 -27.12 -20.95
C THR A 253 2.00 -25.98 -21.98
N ASP A 254 2.68 -24.86 -21.73
CA ASP A 254 2.56 -23.65 -22.56
C ASP A 254 3.78 -23.30 -23.43
N ILE A 255 4.82 -24.15 -23.52
CA ILE A 255 6.08 -23.80 -24.23
C ILE A 255 6.29 -24.57 -25.55
N LYS A 256 5.36 -25.42 -26.00
CA LYS A 256 5.48 -26.07 -27.33
C LYS A 256 4.19 -26.04 -28.14
N LYS A 257 3.84 -24.85 -28.63
CA LYS A 257 3.11 -24.64 -29.89
C LYS A 257 3.60 -23.32 -30.51
N GLU A 258 4.67 -23.42 -31.29
CA GLU A 258 5.00 -22.59 -32.44
C GLU A 258 5.99 -23.35 -33.33
#